data_AF-D6PQ26-F1
#
_entry.id   AF-D6PQ26-F1
#
_cell.length_a   1.000
_cell.length_b   1.000
_cell.length_c   1.000
_cell.angle_alpha   90.00
_cell.angle_beta   90.00
_cell.angle_gamma   90.00
#
_symmetry.space_group_name_H-M   'P 1'
#
loop_
_entity.id
_entity.type
_entity.pdbx_description
1 polymer ?
#
loop_
_entity_poly.entity_id
_entity_poly.type
_entity_poly.pdbx_seq_one_letter_code
_entity_poly.pdbx_strand_id
1 'polypeptide(L)'
;KGGPREPWHDIHSRLEGPIAWDVLYNFEQRWSKQGGKDILVKLRDLGDIIITPSPVMFQEDHDVWNVQLFRSIDGGAAAGFPESPEAAAEAGLVSGKDNIIDRSIQDAYIHAIRRAKDFIYIENQYFLGSSFAWAAEGITPEDINALHLIPKELSLKIVSKIEKGEKFRVYVVVPMWPEGL
;
A
#
# COMPACT_ATOMS: atom_id res chain seq x y z
N LYS A 1 35.17 23.13 -4.79
CA LYS A 1 35.09 21.78 -4.16
C LYS A 1 33.69 21.67 -3.56
N GLY A 2 32.83 20.82 -4.11
CA GLY A 2 31.44 20.63 -3.62
C GLY A 2 31.38 19.68 -2.42
N GLY A 3 30.33 19.78 -1.62
CA GLY A 3 30.07 18.94 -0.44
C GLY A 3 29.68 17.50 -0.79
N PRO A 4 29.47 16.62 0.20
CA PRO A 4 28.89 15.32 -0.05
C PRO A 4 27.46 15.50 -0.59
N ARG A 5 27.16 14.89 -1.75
CA ARG A 5 25.76 14.76 -2.20
C ARG A 5 25.02 13.84 -1.22
N GLU A 6 23.72 14.04 -1.08
CA GLU A 6 22.85 13.07 -0.45
C GLU A 6 22.63 11.89 -1.42
N PRO A 7 23.09 10.67 -1.12
CA PRO A 7 22.82 9.52 -1.96
C PRO A 7 21.35 9.10 -1.85
N TRP A 8 20.74 8.76 -2.98
CA TRP A 8 19.36 8.30 -3.05
C TRP A 8 19.33 6.76 -3.11
N HIS A 9 18.90 6.13 -2.03
CA HIS A 9 18.62 4.69 -1.96
C HIS A 9 17.11 4.48 -1.99
N ASP A 10 16.62 3.72 -2.96
CA ASP A 10 15.18 3.58 -3.24
C ASP A 10 14.90 2.28 -4.00
N ILE A 11 13.65 1.82 -3.98
CA ILE A 11 13.19 0.59 -4.61
C ILE A 11 12.03 0.87 -5.56
N HIS A 12 12.10 0.33 -6.78
CA HIS A 12 11.04 0.43 -7.78
C HIS A 12 10.73 -0.93 -8.39
N SER A 13 9.59 -1.05 -9.07
CA SER A 13 9.20 -2.27 -9.78
C SER A 13 8.59 -1.96 -11.15
N ARG A 14 8.67 -2.91 -12.06
CA ARG A 14 7.90 -2.93 -13.32
C ARG A 14 6.89 -4.07 -13.21
N LEU A 15 5.66 -3.81 -13.65
CA LEU A 15 4.57 -4.78 -13.62
C LEU A 15 4.16 -5.13 -15.06
N GLU A 16 3.98 -6.42 -15.31
CA GLU A 16 3.55 -6.97 -16.61
C GLU A 16 2.34 -7.89 -16.41
N GLY A 17 1.57 -8.12 -17.46
CA GLY A 17 0.32 -8.87 -17.39
C GLY A 17 -0.84 -8.05 -16.82
N PRO A 18 -1.94 -8.69 -16.36
CA PRO A 18 -3.19 -8.01 -16.05
C PRO A 18 -3.05 -6.87 -15.02
N ILE A 19 -2.15 -7.02 -14.06
CA ILE A 19 -1.86 -6.02 -13.02
C ILE A 19 -1.44 -4.65 -13.58
N ALA A 20 -0.85 -4.59 -14.79
CA ALA A 20 -0.51 -3.32 -15.42
C ALA A 20 -1.76 -2.48 -15.74
N TRP A 21 -2.87 -3.14 -16.07
CA TRP A 21 -4.16 -2.48 -16.31
C TRP A 21 -4.77 -1.94 -15.01
N ASP A 22 -4.53 -2.56 -13.86
CA ASP A 22 -5.02 -2.04 -12.58
C ASP A 22 -4.33 -0.71 -12.22
N VAL A 23 -3.03 -0.58 -12.52
CA VAL A 23 -2.28 0.68 -12.35
C VAL A 23 -2.78 1.75 -13.31
N LEU A 24 -3.06 1.38 -14.57
CA LEU A 24 -3.68 2.26 -15.55
C LEU A 24 -5.07 2.71 -15.09
N TYR A 25 -5.91 1.78 -14.62
CA TYR A 25 -7.24 2.08 -14.12
C TYR A 25 -7.20 3.05 -12.94
N ASN A 26 -6.25 2.89 -12.02
CA ASN A 26 -6.02 3.88 -10.97
C ASN A 26 -5.70 5.29 -11.54
N PHE A 27 -4.90 5.38 -12.60
CA PHE A 27 -4.66 6.66 -13.29
C PHE A 27 -5.93 7.23 -13.90
N GLU A 28 -6.72 6.42 -14.61
CA GLU A 28 -7.99 6.82 -15.24
C GLU A 28 -8.99 7.34 -14.21
N GLN A 29 -9.15 6.64 -13.07
CA GLN A 29 -10.04 7.07 -11.98
C GLN A 29 -9.65 8.45 -11.44
N ARG A 30 -8.34 8.71 -11.29
CA ARG A 30 -7.82 9.99 -10.80
C ARG A 30 -7.94 11.10 -11.83
N TRP A 31 -7.60 10.82 -13.09
CA TRP A 31 -7.74 11.78 -14.18
C TRP A 31 -9.22 12.15 -14.38
N SER A 32 -10.14 11.20 -14.28
CA SER A 32 -11.57 11.50 -14.36
C SER A 32 -12.06 12.41 -13.22
N LYS A 33 -11.45 12.34 -12.04
CA LYS A 33 -11.88 13.12 -10.87
C LYS A 33 -11.24 14.50 -10.81
N GLN A 34 -9.95 14.60 -11.14
CA GLN A 34 -9.13 15.80 -10.92
C GLN A 34 -8.27 16.20 -12.13
N GLY A 35 -8.36 15.46 -13.24
CA GLY A 35 -7.61 15.72 -14.46
C GLY A 35 -8.20 16.88 -15.28
N GLY A 36 -7.64 17.03 -16.48
CA GLY A 36 -8.03 18.08 -17.41
C GLY A 36 -9.19 17.68 -18.32
N LYS A 37 -8.97 17.82 -19.63
CA LYS A 37 -9.96 17.46 -20.65
C LYS A 37 -10.17 15.94 -20.71
N ASP A 38 -11.30 15.51 -21.28
CA ASP A 38 -11.53 14.09 -21.60
C ASP A 38 -10.69 13.68 -22.81
N ILE A 39 -9.43 13.36 -22.55
CA ILE A 39 -8.43 12.94 -23.54
C ILE A 39 -7.84 11.57 -23.19
N LEU A 40 -8.46 10.85 -22.27
CA LEU A 40 -8.06 9.49 -21.95
C LEU A 40 -8.29 8.59 -23.17
N VAL A 41 -7.29 7.77 -23.47
CA VAL A 41 -7.35 6.80 -24.56
C VAL A 41 -8.49 5.81 -24.27
N LYS A 42 -9.45 5.71 -25.17
CA LYS A 42 -10.55 4.76 -25.03
C LYS A 42 -10.09 3.39 -25.53
N LEU A 43 -9.61 2.55 -24.60
CA LEU A 43 -9.04 1.23 -24.94
C LEU A 43 -9.98 0.33 -25.76
N ARG A 44 -11.30 0.50 -25.61
CA ARG A 44 -12.32 -0.23 -26.40
C ARG A 44 -12.19 0.05 -27.90
N ASP A 45 -11.77 1.26 -28.28
CA ASP A 45 -11.62 1.68 -29.67
C ASP A 45 -10.30 1.15 -30.29
N LEU A 46 -9.40 0.64 -29.45
CA LEU A 46 -8.09 0.11 -29.84
C LEU A 46 -7.99 -1.42 -29.68
N GLY A 47 -9.11 -2.14 -29.63
CA GLY A 47 -9.12 -3.59 -29.38
C GLY A 47 -8.32 -4.43 -30.39
N ASP A 48 -8.13 -3.93 -31.61
CA ASP A 48 -7.32 -4.58 -32.65
C ASP A 48 -5.80 -4.29 -32.51
N ILE A 49 -5.42 -3.35 -31.63
CA ILE A 49 -4.04 -2.90 -31.42
C ILE A 49 -3.55 -3.29 -30.02
N ILE A 50 -4.40 -3.07 -29.01
CA ILE A 50 -4.12 -3.33 -27.60
C ILE A 50 -5.00 -4.49 -27.15
N ILE A 51 -4.34 -5.60 -26.77
CA ILE A 51 -5.02 -6.76 -26.23
C ILE A 51 -5.72 -6.44 -24.89
N THR A 52 -6.76 -7.22 -24.56
CA THR A 52 -7.37 -7.20 -23.23
C THR A 52 -6.35 -7.63 -22.15
N PRO A 53 -6.57 -7.30 -20.86
CA PRO A 53 -5.67 -7.71 -19.78
C PRO A 53 -5.41 -9.22 -19.84
N SER A 54 -4.17 -9.59 -20.16
CA SER A 54 -3.80 -10.97 -20.47
C SER A 54 -2.51 -11.35 -19.74
N PRO A 55 -2.38 -12.61 -19.28
CA PRO A 55 -1.14 -13.08 -18.67
C PRO A 55 0.00 -13.09 -19.70
N VAL A 56 1.22 -12.83 -19.23
CA VAL A 56 2.44 -12.88 -20.06
C VAL A 56 3.15 -14.24 -20.00
N MET A 57 2.74 -15.11 -19.08
CA MET A 57 3.27 -16.47 -18.87
C MET A 57 2.13 -17.42 -18.52
N PHE A 58 2.35 -18.72 -18.73
CA PHE A 58 1.43 -19.77 -18.26
C PHE A 58 1.51 -19.92 -16.74
N GLN A 59 0.44 -20.40 -16.10
CA GLN A 59 0.38 -20.50 -14.64
C GLN A 59 1.30 -21.60 -14.09
N GLU A 60 1.67 -22.56 -14.94
CA GLU A 60 2.60 -23.65 -14.62
C GLU A 60 4.06 -23.21 -14.71
N ASP A 61 4.34 -22.03 -15.28
CA ASP A 61 5.68 -21.47 -15.33
C ASP A 61 6.15 -21.10 -13.92
N HIS A 62 7.36 -21.52 -13.55
CA HIS A 62 7.93 -21.24 -12.23
C HIS A 62 8.32 -19.77 -12.05
N ASP A 63 8.44 -19.00 -13.14
CA ASP A 63 8.76 -17.57 -13.11
C ASP A 63 7.50 -16.68 -13.09
N VAL A 64 6.28 -17.25 -13.08
CA VAL A 64 5.02 -16.50 -13.04
C VAL A 64 4.78 -15.84 -11.68
N TRP A 65 4.16 -14.67 -11.69
CA TRP A 65 3.83 -13.89 -10.50
C TRP A 65 2.33 -13.70 -10.32
N ASN A 66 1.83 -13.98 -9.11
CA ASN A 66 0.52 -13.51 -8.68
C ASN A 66 0.70 -12.17 -7.97
N VAL A 67 0.15 -11.10 -8.55
CA VAL A 67 0.31 -9.73 -8.05
C VAL A 67 -1.06 -9.11 -7.80
N GLN A 68 -1.15 -8.30 -6.74
CA GLN A 68 -2.34 -7.55 -6.40
C GLN A 68 -1.96 -6.09 -6.13
N LEU A 69 -2.73 -5.14 -6.69
CA LEU A 69 -2.54 -3.72 -6.45
C LEU A 69 -3.27 -3.30 -5.17
N PHE A 70 -2.63 -2.42 -4.40
CA PHE A 70 -3.19 -1.82 -3.20
C PHE A 70 -3.00 -0.31 -3.22
N ARG A 71 -3.90 0.44 -2.56
CA ARG A 71 -3.86 1.90 -2.53
C ARG A 71 -4.18 2.50 -1.17
N SER A 72 -3.92 3.80 -1.08
CA SER A 72 -4.44 4.70 -0.05
C SER A 72 -4.97 5.94 -0.76
N ILE A 73 -6.29 5.98 -1.00
CA ILE A 73 -6.94 7.01 -1.80
C ILE A 73 -8.41 7.13 -1.38
N ASP A 74 -9.03 8.29 -1.60
CA ASP A 74 -10.44 8.50 -1.29
C ASP A 74 -11.26 8.91 -2.53
N GLY A 75 -12.58 8.93 -2.38
CA GLY A 75 -13.52 9.37 -3.42
C GLY A 75 -13.41 10.86 -3.81
N GLY A 76 -12.63 11.65 -3.07
CA GLY A 76 -12.26 13.01 -3.43
C GLY A 76 -11.18 13.05 -4.51
N ALA A 77 -10.28 12.06 -4.54
CA ALA A 77 -9.18 11.96 -5.49
C ALA A 77 -9.40 10.98 -6.64
N ALA A 78 -10.34 10.03 -6.50
CA ALA A 78 -10.65 9.03 -7.53
C ALA A 78 -12.17 8.90 -7.77
N ALA A 79 -12.57 8.76 -9.03
CA ALA A 79 -13.95 8.51 -9.43
C ALA A 79 -14.25 7.00 -9.53
N GLY A 80 -15.53 6.63 -9.51
CA GLY A 80 -15.97 5.26 -9.79
C GLY A 80 -15.84 4.27 -8.63
N PHE A 81 -15.73 4.75 -7.38
CA PHE A 81 -15.92 3.88 -6.22
C PHE A 81 -17.40 3.47 -6.07
N PRO A 82 -17.68 2.28 -5.51
CA PRO A 82 -19.04 1.87 -5.18
C PRO A 82 -19.72 2.85 -4.22
N GLU A 83 -21.00 3.16 -4.49
CA GLU A 83 -21.79 4.10 -3.68
C GLU A 83 -22.59 3.40 -2.56
N SER A 84 -23.01 2.15 -2.79
CA SER A 84 -23.77 1.39 -1.80
C SER A 84 -22.85 0.88 -0.68
N PRO A 85 -23.26 0.96 0.60
CA PRO A 85 -22.46 0.46 1.73
C PRO A 85 -22.06 -1.02 1.62
N GLU A 86 -22.91 -1.86 1.03
CA GLU A 86 -22.65 -3.29 0.84
C GLU A 86 -21.45 -3.52 -0.11
N ALA A 87 -21.52 -2.98 -1.33
CA ALA A 87 -20.42 -3.07 -2.29
C ALA A 87 -19.12 -2.38 -1.78
N ALA A 88 -19.24 -1.31 -1.00
CA ALA A 88 -18.11 -0.67 -0.35
C ALA A 88 -17.41 -1.62 0.64
N ALA A 89 -18.19 -2.28 1.50
CA ALA A 89 -17.67 -3.23 2.48
C ALA A 89 -17.03 -4.46 1.83
N GLU A 90 -17.64 -4.99 0.75
CA GLU A 90 -17.08 -6.10 -0.03
C GLU A 90 -15.71 -5.77 -0.62
N ALA A 91 -15.51 -4.51 -1.05
CA ALA A 91 -14.24 -4.00 -1.56
C ALA A 91 -13.27 -3.57 -0.45
N GLY A 92 -13.62 -3.73 0.84
CA GLY A 92 -12.80 -3.31 1.97
C GLY A 92 -12.69 -1.79 2.15
N LEU A 93 -13.58 -1.03 1.51
CA LEU A 93 -13.62 0.42 1.61
C LEU A 93 -14.31 0.86 2.90
N VAL A 94 -13.85 1.97 3.47
CA VAL A 94 -14.39 2.50 4.73
C VAL A 94 -14.94 3.92 4.54
N SER A 95 -15.97 4.27 5.30
CA SER A 95 -16.51 5.63 5.28
C SER A 95 -15.58 6.57 6.04
N GLY A 96 -15.10 7.61 5.36
CA GLY A 96 -14.51 8.79 5.98
C GLY A 96 -15.58 9.82 6.37
N LYS A 97 -15.13 11.05 6.68
CA LYS A 97 -16.05 12.16 7.00
C LYS A 97 -16.95 12.53 5.83
N ASP A 98 -16.33 12.77 4.66
CA ASP A 98 -17.01 13.29 3.47
C ASP A 98 -16.86 12.36 2.24
N ASN A 99 -15.98 11.35 2.30
CA ASN A 99 -15.69 10.46 1.19
C ASN A 99 -15.52 9.01 1.66
N ILE A 100 -15.74 8.08 0.74
CA ILE A 100 -15.30 6.68 0.87
C ILE A 100 -13.78 6.60 0.73
N ILE A 101 -13.13 5.73 1.49
CA ILE A 101 -11.67 5.60 1.60
C ILE A 101 -11.26 4.17 1.28
N ASP A 102 -10.33 4.05 0.32
CA ASP A 102 -9.53 2.85 0.08
C ASP A 102 -8.29 2.92 0.97
N ARG A 103 -8.15 1.91 1.83
CA ARG A 103 -7.04 1.74 2.79
C ARG A 103 -6.30 0.42 2.60
N SER A 104 -6.43 -0.16 1.42
CA SER A 104 -5.95 -1.51 1.12
C SER A 104 -4.43 -1.69 1.27
N ILE A 105 -3.62 -0.63 1.18
CA ILE A 105 -2.18 -0.70 1.54
C ILE A 105 -2.01 -1.11 3.01
N GLN A 106 -2.71 -0.47 3.94
CA GLN A 106 -2.60 -0.82 5.36
C GLN A 106 -3.03 -2.28 5.59
N ASP A 107 -4.10 -2.70 4.95
CA ASP A 107 -4.66 -4.05 5.13
C ASP A 107 -3.71 -5.10 4.54
N ALA A 108 -3.09 -4.84 3.37
CA ALA A 108 -2.07 -5.70 2.79
C ALA A 108 -0.85 -5.86 3.72
N TYR A 109 -0.37 -4.76 4.32
CA TYR A 109 0.70 -4.80 5.32
C TYR A 109 0.32 -5.66 6.53
N ILE A 110 -0.87 -5.47 7.09
CA ILE A 110 -1.37 -6.25 8.23
C ILE A 110 -1.40 -7.74 7.88
N HIS A 111 -1.96 -8.12 6.74
CA HIS A 111 -2.04 -9.51 6.31
C HIS A 111 -0.65 -10.12 6.05
N ALA A 112 0.28 -9.38 5.44
CA ALA A 112 1.66 -9.81 5.21
C ALA A 112 2.39 -10.07 6.54
N ILE A 113 2.24 -9.19 7.52
CA ILE A 113 2.83 -9.36 8.86
C ILE A 113 2.20 -10.57 9.56
N ARG A 114 0.88 -10.67 9.58
CA ARG A 114 0.16 -11.73 10.30
C ARG A 114 0.50 -13.14 9.78
N ARG A 115 0.72 -13.30 8.47
CA ARG A 115 1.11 -14.60 7.88
C ARG A 115 2.60 -14.93 7.99
N ALA A 116 3.45 -13.98 8.37
CA ALA A 116 4.90 -14.19 8.45
C ALA A 116 5.28 -15.28 9.46
N LYS A 117 6.25 -16.13 9.07
CA LYS A 117 6.69 -17.29 9.85
C LYS A 117 8.15 -17.23 10.28
N ASP A 118 9.02 -16.65 9.45
CA ASP A 118 10.48 -16.71 9.65
C ASP A 118 11.10 -15.34 9.91
N PHE A 119 10.93 -14.37 9.01
CA PHE A 119 11.41 -13.01 9.21
C PHE A 119 10.61 -11.97 8.44
N ILE A 120 10.81 -10.70 8.78
CA ILE A 120 10.33 -9.53 8.04
C ILE A 120 11.51 -8.57 7.85
N TYR A 121 11.66 -8.03 6.64
CA TYR A 121 12.60 -6.99 6.30
C TYR A 121 11.84 -5.77 5.77
N ILE A 122 12.13 -4.59 6.32
CA ILE A 122 11.49 -3.32 5.95
C ILE A 122 12.58 -2.30 5.65
N GLU A 123 12.51 -1.70 4.46
CA GLU A 123 13.12 -0.41 4.15
C GLU A 123 11.99 0.60 3.98
N ASN A 124 12.01 1.68 4.75
CA ASN A 124 11.00 2.73 4.62
C ASN A 124 11.55 4.10 5.04
N GLN A 125 11.02 5.17 4.45
CA GLN A 125 11.36 6.53 4.82
C GLN A 125 10.88 6.88 6.24
N TYR A 126 9.73 6.35 6.65
CA TYR A 126 9.13 6.59 7.97
C TYR A 126 8.84 5.28 8.70
N PHE A 127 9.03 5.27 10.01
CA PHE A 127 8.64 4.16 10.88
C PHE A 127 8.10 4.69 12.21
N LEU A 128 6.83 5.06 12.20
CA LEU A 128 6.07 5.53 13.36
C LEU A 128 4.65 4.96 13.28
N GLY A 129 3.85 5.14 14.33
CA GLY A 129 2.43 4.81 14.33
C GLY A 129 2.00 3.90 15.47
N SER A 130 0.77 3.39 15.35
CA SER A 130 0.06 2.71 16.44
C SER A 130 0.02 3.54 17.73
N SER A 131 -0.24 4.85 17.59
CA SER A 131 -0.15 5.80 18.71
C SER A 131 -1.10 5.48 19.87
N PHE A 132 -2.22 4.81 19.59
CA PHE A 132 -3.14 4.28 20.61
C PHE A 132 -2.48 3.35 21.64
N ALA A 133 -1.26 2.85 21.37
CA ALA A 133 -0.52 1.98 22.27
C ALA A 133 0.81 2.61 22.77
N TRP A 134 0.98 3.92 22.61
CA TRP A 134 2.11 4.65 23.17
C TRP A 134 1.89 4.91 24.67
N ALA A 135 2.99 5.10 25.41
CA ALA A 135 2.91 5.53 26.80
C ALA A 135 2.45 7.00 26.86
N ALA A 136 1.58 7.32 27.82
CA ALA A 136 1.09 8.68 28.06
C ALA A 136 2.11 9.52 28.85
N GLU A 137 3.34 9.61 28.34
CA GLU A 137 4.46 10.33 28.96
C GLU A 137 4.67 11.67 28.25
N GLY A 138 4.09 12.74 28.81
CA GLY A 138 4.20 14.10 28.24
C GLY A 138 3.35 14.33 26.99
N ILE A 139 2.49 13.36 26.64
CA ILE A 139 1.53 13.42 25.54
C ILE A 139 0.19 12.82 25.97
N THR A 140 -0.87 13.20 25.26
CA THR A 140 -2.16 12.49 25.26
C THR A 140 -2.19 11.61 23.99
N PRO A 141 -2.03 10.27 24.08
CA PRO A 141 -1.93 9.40 22.90
C PRO A 141 -3.11 9.51 21.92
N GLU A 142 -4.30 9.83 22.42
CA GLU A 142 -5.52 10.04 21.64
C GLU A 142 -5.44 11.26 20.72
N ASP A 143 -4.66 12.29 21.10
CA ASP A 143 -4.51 13.51 20.31
C ASP A 143 -3.58 13.29 19.09
N ILE A 144 -2.76 12.24 19.09
CA ILE A 144 -1.76 11.96 18.05
C ILE A 144 -2.37 11.43 16.75
N ASN A 145 -3.43 10.62 16.84
CA ASN A 145 -4.17 10.06 15.70
C ASN A 145 -3.35 9.26 14.65
N ALA A 146 -2.15 8.78 14.97
CA ALA A 146 -1.37 7.87 14.13
C ALA A 146 -1.82 6.40 14.32
N LEU A 147 -3.07 6.12 13.95
CA LEU A 147 -3.80 4.91 14.36
C LEU A 147 -3.53 3.65 13.51
N HIS A 148 -2.67 3.72 12.49
CA HIS A 148 -2.36 2.53 11.68
C HIS A 148 -1.62 1.45 12.49
N LEU A 149 -1.81 0.18 12.11
CA LEU A 149 -1.47 -0.95 12.98
C LEU A 149 -0.06 -1.52 12.79
N ILE A 150 0.70 -1.04 11.81
CA ILE A 150 1.94 -1.69 11.35
C ILE A 150 2.95 -1.92 12.51
N PRO A 151 3.32 -0.91 13.32
CA PRO A 151 4.21 -1.13 14.46
C PRO A 151 3.67 -2.13 15.50
N LYS A 152 2.37 -2.07 15.80
CA LYS A 152 1.75 -2.99 16.78
C LYS A 152 1.68 -4.43 16.24
N GLU A 153 1.31 -4.63 14.99
CA GLU A 153 1.28 -5.97 14.37
C GLU A 153 2.67 -6.62 14.34
N LEU A 154 3.72 -5.86 14.06
CA LEU A 154 5.11 -6.36 14.11
C LEU A 154 5.49 -6.82 15.52
N SER A 155 5.23 -6.00 16.54
CA SER A 155 5.55 -6.36 17.93
C SER A 155 4.72 -7.55 18.43
N LEU A 156 3.41 -7.60 18.15
CA LEU A 156 2.55 -8.74 18.49
C LEU A 156 2.97 -10.02 17.76
N LYS A 157 3.40 -9.91 16.48
CA LYS A 157 3.97 -11.05 15.75
C LYS A 157 5.21 -11.59 16.46
N ILE A 158 6.15 -10.72 16.85
CA ILE A 158 7.36 -11.12 17.60
C ILE A 158 6.98 -11.80 18.93
N VAL A 159 6.09 -11.19 19.71
CA VAL A 159 5.61 -11.75 20.98
C VAL A 159 5.03 -13.15 20.77
N SER A 160 4.15 -13.33 19.78
CA SER A 160 3.55 -14.64 19.48
C SER A 160 4.56 -15.73 19.12
N LYS A 161 5.71 -15.33 18.55
CA LYS A 161 6.81 -16.25 18.18
C LYS A 161 7.68 -16.59 19.38
N ILE A 162 7.94 -15.62 20.25
CA ILE A 162 8.61 -15.83 21.54
C ILE A 162 7.81 -16.81 22.40
N GLU A 163 6.50 -16.59 22.55
CA GLU A 163 5.60 -17.45 23.34
C GLU A 163 5.59 -18.90 22.86
N LYS A 164 5.76 -19.12 21.55
CA LYS A 164 5.84 -20.45 20.93
C LYS A 164 7.25 -21.05 20.92
N GLY A 165 8.26 -20.32 21.36
CA GLY A 165 9.66 -20.75 21.25
C GLY A 165 10.16 -20.85 19.80
N GLU A 166 9.52 -20.15 18.86
CA GLU A 166 9.85 -20.17 17.45
C GLU A 166 10.85 -19.06 17.09
N LYS A 167 11.83 -19.36 16.22
CA LYS A 167 12.75 -18.34 15.73
C LYS A 167 12.01 -17.38 14.81
N PHE A 168 12.08 -16.08 15.11
CA PHE A 168 11.56 -15.02 14.27
C PHE A 168 12.39 -13.75 14.40
N ARG A 169 12.58 -13.01 13.31
CA ARG A 169 13.40 -11.78 13.27
C ARG A 169 12.72 -10.68 12.46
N VAL A 170 12.83 -9.45 12.92
CA VAL A 170 12.36 -8.26 12.19
C VAL A 170 13.52 -7.30 12.05
N TYR A 171 13.77 -6.84 10.83
CA TYR A 171 14.82 -5.90 10.49
C TYR A 171 14.18 -4.68 9.86
N VAL A 172 14.50 -3.49 10.36
CA VAL A 172 13.95 -2.23 9.89
C VAL A 172 15.10 -1.29 9.57
N VAL A 173 15.14 -0.81 8.33
CA VAL A 173 16.06 0.20 7.82
C VAL A 173 15.26 1.47 7.57
N VAL A 174 15.67 2.55 8.23
CA VAL A 174 15.13 3.91 8.09
C VAL A 174 16.28 4.86 7.79
N PRO A 175 16.03 6.01 7.15
CA PRO A 175 17.04 7.04 7.02
C PRO A 175 17.49 7.52 8.40
N MET A 176 18.70 8.08 8.48
CA MET A 176 19.25 8.57 9.75
C MET A 176 18.37 9.68 10.36
N TRP A 177 17.76 10.49 9.50
CA TRP A 177 16.69 11.45 9.79
C TRP A 177 15.88 11.65 8.50
N PRO A 178 14.62 12.10 8.57
CA PRO A 178 13.85 12.44 7.36
C PRO A 178 14.47 13.65 6.65
N GLU A 179 14.47 13.65 5.31
CA GLU A 179 14.94 14.77 4.49
C GLU A 179 14.22 16.08 4.87
N GLY A 180 14.96 17.20 4.90
CA GLY A 180 14.39 18.55 5.05
C GLY A 180 14.29 19.11 6.48
N LEU A 181 15.07 18.59 7.44
CA LEU A 181 15.30 19.22 8.75
C LEU A 181 16.46 20.24 8.74
#